data_AF-A0A328AEW0-F1
#
_entry.id   AF-A0A328AEW0-F1
#
_cell.length_a   1.000
_cell.length_b   1.000
_cell.length_c   1.000
_cell.angle_alpha   90.00
_cell.angle_beta   90.00
_cell.angle_gamma   90.00
#
_symmetry.space_group_name_H-M   'P 1'
#
loop_
_entity.id
_entity.type
_entity.pdbx_description
1 polymer ?
#
loop_
_entity_poly.entity_id
_entity_poly.type
_entity_poly.pdbx_seq_one_letter_code
_entity_poly.pdbx_strand_id
1 'polypeptide(L)'
;MPRPAASPAKAAEIKRLRQQAGRWLKEAREGAGLTQAELAERVGLRYYTFVSQVESGLGRLPIETQGAWAQALGREPREFAQTLLRYYEPELYRLLFDGEGGRSAVQA
;
A
#
# COMPACT_ATOMS: atom_id res chain seq x y z
N MET A 1 2.50 5.84 -29.96
CA MET A 1 3.47 6.76 -29.32
C MET A 1 3.92 6.14 -28.00
N PRO A 2 5.22 5.89 -27.77
CA PRO A 2 5.68 5.48 -26.45
C PRO A 2 5.39 6.62 -25.47
N ARG A 3 4.78 6.31 -24.32
CA ARG A 3 4.54 7.29 -23.25
C ARG A 3 5.90 7.86 -22.82
N PRO A 4 6.09 9.18 -22.78
CA PRO A 4 7.38 9.73 -22.35
C PRO A 4 7.71 9.18 -20.97
N ALA A 5 8.91 8.65 -20.83
CA ALA A 5 9.41 8.16 -19.55
C ALA A 5 9.27 9.27 -18.51
N ALA A 6 8.80 8.92 -17.30
CA ALA A 6 8.72 9.88 -16.21
C ALA A 6 10.08 10.56 -16.00
N SER A 7 10.09 11.84 -15.59
CA SER A 7 11.33 12.53 -15.29
C SER A 7 12.16 11.74 -14.25
N PRO A 8 13.50 11.80 -14.30
CA PRO A 8 14.34 11.10 -13.33
C PRO A 8 13.97 11.40 -11.86
N ALA A 9 13.60 12.65 -11.56
CA ALA A 9 13.11 13.06 -10.25
C ALA A 9 11.80 12.35 -9.86
N LYS A 10 10.83 12.28 -10.78
CA LYS A 10 9.55 11.58 -10.54
C LYS A 10 9.76 10.08 -10.35
N ALA A 11 10.65 9.46 -11.12
CA ALA A 11 11.00 8.05 -10.96
C ALA A 11 11.66 7.76 -9.59
N ALA A 12 12.57 8.63 -9.14
CA ALA A 12 13.19 8.53 -7.83
C ALA A 12 12.17 8.66 -6.70
N GLU A 13 11.22 9.58 -6.83
CA GLU A 13 10.15 9.77 -5.84
C GLU A 13 9.21 8.56 -5.77
N ILE A 14 8.77 8.03 -6.91
CA ILE A 14 7.96 6.80 -6.96
C ILE A 14 8.68 5.64 -6.26
N LYS A 15 9.99 5.49 -6.49
CA LYS A 15 10.79 4.46 -5.81
C LYS A 15 10.84 4.71 -4.30
N ARG A 16 11.07 5.94 -3.86
CA ARG A 16 11.12 6.33 -2.44
C ARG A 16 9.79 6.03 -1.73
N LEU A 17 8.67 6.43 -2.33
CA LEU A 17 7.33 6.20 -1.77
C LEU A 17 6.99 4.71 -1.69
N ARG A 18 7.37 3.92 -2.70
CA ARG A 18 7.19 2.47 -2.67
C ARG A 18 7.99 1.80 -1.54
N GLN A 19 9.21 2.28 -1.29
CA GLN A 19 10.01 1.81 -0.14
C GLN A 19 9.40 2.23 1.20
N GLN A 20 8.78 3.41 1.29
CA GLN A 20 8.04 3.83 2.48
C GLN A 20 6.83 2.93 2.75
N ALA A 21 6.06 2.60 1.70
CA ALA A 21 4.96 1.64 1.81
C ALA A 21 5.43 0.26 2.30
N GLY A 22 6.55 -0.23 1.77
CA GLY A 22 7.14 -1.50 2.19
C GLY A 22 7.54 -1.52 3.67
N ARG A 23 8.16 -0.44 4.17
CA ARG A 23 8.47 -0.29 5.60
C ARG A 23 7.22 -0.26 6.48
N TRP A 24 6.20 0.47 6.05
CA TRP A 24 4.93 0.53 6.78
C TRP A 24 4.25 -0.85 6.86
N LEU A 25 4.27 -1.63 5.78
CA LEU A 25 3.76 -3.01 5.77
C LEU A 25 4.57 -3.92 6.71
N LYS A 26 5.90 -3.77 6.72
CA LYS A 26 6.79 -4.50 7.62
C LYS A 26 6.46 -4.21 9.08
N GLU A 27 6.32 -2.94 9.44
CA GLU A 27 5.94 -2.51 10.79
C GLU A 27 4.55 -3.05 11.19
N ALA A 28 3.59 -3.06 10.26
CA ALA A 28 2.27 -3.65 10.49
C ALA A 28 2.35 -5.16 10.76
N ARG A 29 3.16 -5.89 10.00
CA ARG A 29 3.41 -7.33 10.20
C ARG A 29 4.05 -7.60 11.55
N GLU A 30 5.09 -6.85 11.90
CA GLU A 30 5.82 -7.00 13.16
C GLU A 30 4.94 -6.65 14.35
N GLY A 31 4.11 -5.61 14.25
CA GLY A 31 3.12 -5.25 15.25
C GLY A 31 2.02 -6.32 15.44
N ALA A 32 1.72 -7.10 14.41
CA ALA A 32 0.83 -8.26 14.50
C ALA A 32 1.54 -9.54 15.00
N GLY A 33 2.84 -9.47 15.32
CA GLY A 33 3.63 -10.58 15.84
C GLY A 33 3.94 -11.67 14.80
N LEU A 34 3.93 -11.33 13.50
CA LEU A 34 4.08 -12.32 12.43
C LEU A 34 5.44 -12.27 11.79
N THR A 35 5.97 -13.42 11.40
CA THR A 35 7.05 -13.56 10.42
C THR A 35 6.51 -13.38 9.00
N GLN A 36 7.41 -13.16 8.03
CA GLN A 36 7.02 -13.07 6.61
C GLN A 36 6.38 -14.37 6.09
N ALA A 37 6.84 -15.53 6.58
CA ALA A 37 6.29 -16.82 6.22
C ALA A 37 4.86 -16.99 6.75
N GLU A 38 4.61 -16.64 8.02
CA GLU A 38 3.27 -16.73 8.61
C GLU A 38 2.28 -15.77 7.94
N LEU A 39 2.71 -14.55 7.59
CA LEU A 39 1.84 -13.65 6.82
C LEU A 39 1.51 -14.25 5.45
N ALA A 40 2.50 -14.82 4.75
CA ALA A 40 2.30 -15.46 3.45
C ALA A 40 1.30 -16.62 3.53
N GLU A 41 1.41 -17.47 4.56
CA GLU A 41 0.46 -18.56 4.81
C GLU A 41 -0.96 -18.03 5.05
N ARG A 42 -1.11 -17.01 5.92
CA ARG A 42 -2.44 -16.45 6.25
C ARG A 42 -3.15 -15.82 5.05
N VAL A 43 -2.40 -15.22 4.14
CA VAL A 43 -2.97 -14.59 2.94
C VAL A 43 -2.99 -15.51 1.72
N GLY A 44 -2.69 -16.81 1.90
CA GLY A 44 -2.76 -17.81 0.83
C GLY A 44 -1.72 -17.64 -0.27
N LEU A 45 -0.58 -17.02 0.02
CA LEU A 45 0.50 -16.84 -0.94
C LEU A 45 1.33 -18.11 -1.09
N ARG A 46 1.61 -18.50 -2.33
CA ARG A 46 2.43 -19.69 -2.64
C ARG A 46 3.88 -19.56 -2.17
N TYR A 47 4.43 -18.35 -2.10
CA TYR A 47 5.82 -18.10 -1.73
C TYR A 47 5.94 -16.85 -0.84
N TYR A 48 6.60 -17.00 0.33
CA TYR A 48 6.85 -15.90 1.26
C TYR A 48 7.77 -14.80 0.70
N THR A 49 8.58 -15.13 -0.32
CA THR A 49 9.48 -14.17 -0.99
C THR A 49 8.71 -12.98 -1.56
N PHE A 50 7.43 -13.16 -1.88
CA PHE A 50 6.57 -12.05 -2.25
C PHE A 50 6.44 -11.00 -1.14
N VAL A 51 6.29 -11.44 0.12
CA VAL A 51 6.20 -10.55 1.29
C VAL A 51 7.47 -9.72 1.41
N SER A 52 8.65 -10.34 1.31
CA SER A 52 9.93 -9.62 1.41
C SER A 52 10.17 -8.63 0.26
N GLN A 53 9.74 -8.97 -0.96
CA GLN A 53 9.80 -8.08 -2.12
C GLN A 53 8.90 -6.85 -1.95
N VAL A 54 7.72 -7.03 -1.38
CA VAL A 54 6.81 -5.91 -1.08
C VAL A 54 7.37 -5.05 0.05
N GLU A 55 7.85 -5.65 1.14
CA GLU A 55 8.40 -4.93 2.31
C GLU A 55 9.69 -4.15 1.97
N SER A 56 10.49 -4.63 1.02
CA SER A 56 11.68 -3.91 0.52
C SER A 56 11.34 -2.82 -0.51
N GLY A 57 10.08 -2.75 -0.96
CA GLY A 57 9.66 -1.85 -2.03
C GLY A 57 10.20 -2.25 -3.41
N LEU A 58 10.57 -3.53 -3.61
CA LEU A 58 10.85 -4.06 -4.95
C LEU A 58 9.55 -4.12 -5.77
N GLY A 59 8.48 -4.61 -5.15
CA GLY A 59 7.13 -4.68 -5.72
C GLY A 59 6.12 -3.79 -4.98
N ARG A 60 4.96 -3.56 -5.60
CA ARG A 60 3.76 -3.03 -4.93
C ARG A 60 2.94 -4.21 -4.41
N LEU A 61 2.16 -3.98 -3.35
CA LEU A 61 1.08 -4.89 -2.98
C LEU A 61 -0.11 -4.72 -3.97
N PRO A 62 -0.49 -5.77 -4.73
CA PRO A 62 -1.63 -5.74 -5.65
C PRO A 62 -2.92 -5.37 -4.94
N ILE A 63 -3.78 -4.58 -5.59
CA ILE A 63 -5.00 -4.07 -4.96
C ILE A 63 -5.96 -5.21 -4.55
N GLU A 64 -5.95 -6.29 -5.32
CA GLU A 64 -6.79 -7.48 -5.13
C GLU A 64 -6.43 -8.22 -3.83
N THR A 65 -5.20 -8.09 -3.34
CA THR A 65 -4.73 -8.77 -2.12
C THR A 65 -4.68 -7.88 -0.89
N GLN A 66 -4.90 -6.56 -1.04
CA GLN A 66 -4.86 -5.61 0.09
C GLN A 66 -5.88 -5.94 1.18
N GLY A 67 -7.09 -6.38 0.81
CA GLY A 67 -8.12 -6.77 1.78
C GLY A 67 -7.70 -7.97 2.63
N ALA A 68 -7.14 -9.01 2.01
CA ALA A 68 -6.64 -10.18 2.74
C ALA A 68 -5.48 -9.84 3.66
N TRP A 69 -4.56 -8.98 3.21
CA TRP A 69 -3.46 -8.47 4.04
C TRP A 69 -3.96 -7.66 5.23
N ALA A 70 -4.92 -6.75 5.02
CA ALA A 70 -5.51 -5.96 6.09
C ALA A 70 -6.09 -6.88 7.18
N GLN A 71 -6.89 -7.88 6.79
CA GLN A 71 -7.47 -8.85 7.71
C GLN A 71 -6.40 -9.66 8.47
N ALA A 72 -5.40 -10.20 7.77
CA ALA A 72 -4.32 -10.98 8.38
C ALA A 72 -3.47 -10.16 9.37
N LEU A 73 -3.38 -8.86 9.14
CA LEU A 73 -2.65 -7.89 9.97
C LEU A 73 -3.54 -7.23 11.05
N GLY A 74 -4.82 -7.61 11.16
CA GLY A 74 -5.75 -7.05 12.14
C GLY A 74 -6.09 -5.57 11.90
N ARG A 75 -6.06 -5.11 10.65
CA ARG A 75 -6.35 -3.73 10.26
C ARG A 75 -7.66 -3.63 9.48
N GLU A 76 -8.30 -2.47 9.59
CA GLU A 76 -9.52 -2.18 8.82
C GLU A 76 -9.16 -2.05 7.32
N PRO A 77 -9.83 -2.79 6.41
CA PRO A 77 -9.47 -2.82 4.99
C PRO A 77 -9.50 -1.47 4.26
N ARG A 78 -10.47 -0.59 4.56
CA ARG A 78 -10.56 0.72 3.92
C ARG A 78 -9.40 1.62 4.33
N GLU A 79 -9.09 1.74 5.61
CA GLU A 79 -7.95 2.51 6.14
C GLU A 79 -6.62 1.98 5.62
N PHE A 80 -6.49 0.65 5.54
CA PHE A 80 -5.31 -0.01 4.98
C PHE A 80 -5.09 0.36 3.51
N ALA A 81 -6.15 0.25 2.69
CA ALA A 81 -6.11 0.59 1.27
C ALA A 81 -5.86 2.09 1.05
N GLN A 82 -6.50 2.97 1.84
CA GLN A 82 -6.27 4.41 1.80
C GLN A 82 -4.81 4.77 2.11
N THR A 83 -4.22 4.12 3.11
CA THR A 83 -2.82 4.33 3.49
C THR A 83 -1.88 3.91 2.36
N LEU A 84 -2.10 2.75 1.74
CA LEU A 84 -1.32 2.31 0.58
C LEU A 84 -1.49 3.23 -0.63
N LEU A 85 -2.70 3.75 -0.85
CA LEU A 85 -2.98 4.69 -1.93
C LEU A 85 -2.17 5.98 -1.79
N ARG A 86 -2.02 6.50 -0.56
CA ARG A 86 -1.18 7.67 -0.27
C ARG A 86 0.27 7.50 -0.74
N TYR A 87 0.83 6.30 -0.63
CA TYR A 87 2.18 6.02 -1.11
C TYR A 87 2.23 5.72 -2.60
N TYR A 88 1.29 4.91 -3.09
CA TYR A 88 1.39 4.38 -4.45
C TYR A 88 0.87 5.33 -5.52
N GLU A 89 -0.17 6.10 -5.21
CA GLU A 89 -0.80 7.06 -6.11
C GLU A 89 -1.10 8.37 -5.35
N PRO A 90 -0.07 9.13 -4.92
CA PRO A 90 -0.24 10.28 -4.04
C PRO A 90 -1.16 11.35 -4.64
N GLU A 91 -1.15 11.53 -5.96
CA GLU A 91 -2.06 12.47 -6.63
C GLU A 91 -3.52 11.99 -6.59
N LEU A 92 -3.76 10.68 -6.75
CA LEU A 92 -5.11 10.13 -6.64
C LEU A 92 -5.60 10.22 -5.19
N TYR A 93 -4.73 9.96 -4.21
CA TYR A 93 -5.05 10.19 -2.80
C TYR A 93 -5.43 11.65 -2.53
N ARG A 94 -4.63 12.61 -3.02
CA ARG A 94 -4.90 14.04 -2.89
C ARG A 94 -6.25 14.43 -3.48
N LEU A 95 -6.58 13.93 -4.67
CA LEU A 95 -7.86 14.20 -5.32
C LEU A 95 -9.06 13.61 -4.55
N LEU A 96 -8.90 12.45 -3.94
CA LEU A 96 -9.97 11.77 -3.21
C LEU A 96 -10.17 12.29 -1.78
N PHE A 97 -9.10 12.77 -1.12
CA PHE A 97 -9.11 13.04 0.32
C PHE A 97 -8.67 14.46 0.72
N ASP A 98 -7.88 15.15 -0.11
CA ASP A 98 -7.37 16.50 0.18
C ASP A 98 -8.13 17.60 -0.61
N GLY A 99 -9.10 17.24 -1.45
CA GLY A 99 -10.01 18.17 -2.10
C GLY A 99 -11.17 18.58 -1.17
N GLU A 100 -11.61 19.83 -1.24
CA GLU A 100 -12.65 20.48 -0.42
C GLU A 100 -14.08 19.89 -0.51
N GLY A 101 -14.25 18.58 -0.73
CA GLY A 101 -15.54 17.88 -0.80
C GLY A 101 -15.88 17.02 0.43
N GLY A 102 -14.96 16.84 1.37
CA GLY A 102 -15.16 15.97 2.55
C GLY A 102 -16.03 16.57 3.66
N ARG A 103 -16.56 17.78 3.49
CA ARG A 103 -17.46 18.43 4.46
C ARG A 103 -18.62 19.15 3.76
N SER A 104 -19.54 18.43 3.13
CA SER A 104 -20.96 18.81 3.13
C SER A 104 -21.80 17.71 2.49
N ALA A 105 -22.52 16.95 3.32
CA ALA A 105 -23.88 16.47 3.09
C ALA A 105 -24.20 15.32 4.06
N VAL A 106 -24.29 15.66 5.34
CA VAL A 106 -25.27 15.03 6.23
C VAL A 106 -26.06 16.17 6.86
N GLN A 107 -27.04 16.68 6.12
CA GLN A 107 -28.26 17.26 6.64
C GLN A 107 -29.35 17.09 5.58
N ALA A 108 -30.13 16.01 5.73
CA ALA A 108 -31.56 15.93 5.47
C ALA A 108 -32.05 14.58 5.99
#